data_AF-N2A579-F1
#
_entry.id   AF-N2A579-F1
#
_cell.length_a   1.000
_cell.length_b   1.000
_cell.length_c   1.000
_cell.angle_alpha   90.00
_cell.angle_beta   90.00
_cell.angle_gamma   90.00
#
_symmetry.space_group_name_H-M   'P 1'
#
loop_
_entity.id
_entity.type
_entity.pdbx_description
1 polymer ?
#
loop_
_entity_poly.entity_id
_entity_poly.type
_entity_poly.pdbx_seq_one_letter_code
_entity_poly.pdbx_strand_id
1 'polypeptide(L)'
;MVGERLFELMNSKGGNPSDYADIVYGVVIQASPLKVQLSNQLIITDDFIVMGKHIGKFKLQGKAKFKGSADMTFHGHHDTADIKSIELNFPKDKFEIEFDNSLEKDDKVTLIRMDGGQQYYLFERVDKDGYGF
;
A
#
# COMPACT_ATOMS: atom_id res chain seq x y z
N MET A 1 -4.16 -24.43 37.81
CA MET A 1 -2.75 -23.94 37.85
C MET A 1 -2.61 -22.64 37.06
N VAL A 2 -1.50 -21.89 37.16
CA VAL A 2 -1.29 -20.63 36.41
C VAL A 2 -1.37 -20.85 34.88
N GLY A 3 -0.86 -21.98 34.38
CA GLY A 3 -0.92 -22.30 32.93
C GLY A 3 -2.33 -22.57 32.40
N GLU A 4 -3.17 -23.18 33.23
CA GLU A 4 -4.58 -23.46 32.92
C GLU A 4 -5.37 -22.15 32.80
N ARG A 5 -5.13 -21.22 33.72
CA ARG A 5 -5.73 -19.89 33.71
C ARG A 5 -5.27 -19.04 32.52
N LEU A 6 -4.01 -19.19 32.09
CA LEU A 6 -3.48 -18.55 30.88
C LEU A 6 -4.14 -19.11 29.61
N PHE A 7 -4.31 -20.42 29.53
CA PHE A 7 -4.98 -21.09 28.41
C PHE A 7 -6.46 -20.69 28.32
N GLU A 8 -7.15 -20.63 29.46
CA GLU A 8 -8.51 -20.09 29.54
C GLU A 8 -8.55 -18.64 29.10
N LEU A 9 -7.61 -17.79 29.54
CA LEU A 9 -7.55 -16.38 29.13
C LEU A 9 -7.32 -16.21 27.63
N MET A 10 -6.43 -17.01 27.03
CA MET A 10 -6.18 -17.02 25.59
C MET A 10 -7.43 -17.43 24.79
N ASN A 11 -8.17 -18.42 25.26
CA ASN A 11 -9.42 -18.88 24.63
C ASN A 11 -10.63 -18.00 24.99
N SER A 12 -10.54 -17.22 26.06
CA SER A 12 -11.57 -16.27 26.51
C SER A 12 -11.49 -14.91 25.84
N LYS A 13 -10.57 -14.71 24.88
CA LYS A 13 -10.65 -13.59 23.92
C LYS A 13 -11.96 -13.73 23.13
N GLY A 14 -13.06 -13.36 23.75
CA GLY A 14 -14.38 -13.24 23.14
C GLY A 14 -14.45 -11.94 22.35
N GLY A 15 -15.44 -11.85 21.46
CA GLY A 15 -15.56 -10.76 20.51
C GLY A 15 -15.20 -11.19 19.09
N ASN A 16 -15.70 -10.46 18.11
CA ASN A 16 -15.38 -10.69 16.71
C ASN A 16 -14.02 -10.09 16.37
N PRO A 17 -13.27 -10.62 15.38
CA PRO A 17 -11.99 -10.03 14.96
C PRO A 17 -12.04 -8.53 14.66
N SER A 18 -13.19 -8.05 14.16
CA SER A 18 -13.44 -6.62 13.91
C SER A 18 -13.47 -5.75 15.17
N ASP A 19 -13.82 -6.31 16.33
CA ASP A 19 -13.85 -5.58 17.60
C ASP A 19 -12.44 -5.20 18.07
N TYR A 20 -11.41 -5.84 17.50
CA TYR A 20 -10.01 -5.63 17.79
C TYR A 20 -9.24 -4.97 16.64
N ALA A 21 -9.97 -4.45 15.65
CA ALA A 21 -9.40 -3.77 14.50
C ALA A 21 -9.71 -2.27 14.53
N ASP A 22 -8.67 -1.45 14.34
CA ASP A 22 -8.79 -0.01 14.18
C ASP A 22 -7.78 0.52 13.15
N ILE A 23 -8.04 1.73 12.67
CA ILE A 23 -7.18 2.43 11.72
C ILE A 23 -6.17 3.25 12.52
N VAL A 24 -4.89 3.06 12.20
CA VAL A 24 -3.77 3.80 12.78
C VAL A 24 -2.94 4.45 11.68
N TYR A 25 -2.31 5.56 12.01
CA TYR A 25 -1.45 6.29 11.09
C TYR A 25 -0.01 6.24 11.57
N GLY A 26 0.92 6.20 10.63
CA GLY A 26 2.35 6.16 10.94
C GLY A 26 3.21 6.85 9.90
N VAL A 27 4.49 6.92 10.21
CA VAL A 27 5.54 7.44 9.31
C VAL A 27 6.58 6.35 9.11
N VAL A 28 6.94 6.10 7.86
CA VAL A 28 8.01 5.16 7.51
C VAL A 28 9.35 5.76 7.95
N ILE A 29 10.05 5.11 8.87
CA ILE A 29 11.38 5.54 9.30
C ILE A 29 12.49 4.83 8.53
N GLN A 30 12.17 3.69 7.93
CA GLN A 30 13.10 2.86 7.14
C GLN A 30 12.31 1.97 6.17
N ALA A 31 12.72 1.91 4.90
CA ALA A 31 12.02 1.14 3.87
C ALA A 31 12.43 -0.34 3.79
N SER A 32 13.70 -0.66 4.09
CA SER A 32 14.20 -2.05 4.03
C SER A 32 15.30 -2.29 5.07
N PRO A 33 15.10 -3.20 6.05
CA PRO A 33 13.82 -3.79 6.44
C PRO A 33 12.81 -2.70 6.87
N LEU A 34 11.52 -2.94 6.62
CA LEU A 34 10.48 -1.95 6.86
C LEU A 34 10.34 -1.63 8.35
N LYS A 35 10.27 -0.33 8.66
CA LYS A 35 9.96 0.17 10.00
C LYS A 35 9.02 1.35 9.90
N VAL A 36 7.92 1.28 10.65
CA VAL A 36 6.90 2.32 10.70
C VAL A 36 6.71 2.79 12.14
N GLN A 37 6.80 4.09 12.35
CA GLN A 37 6.56 4.72 13.64
C GLN A 37 5.10 5.18 13.72
N LEU A 38 4.33 4.62 14.66
CA LEU A 38 2.93 5.00 14.90
C LEU A 38 2.81 6.14 15.90
N SER A 39 3.73 6.22 16.86
CA SER A 39 3.82 7.28 17.87
C SER A 39 5.26 7.41 18.37
N ASN A 40 5.56 8.38 19.24
CA ASN A 40 6.92 8.63 19.73
C ASN A 40 7.61 7.42 20.37
N GLN A 41 6.85 6.43 20.86
CA GLN A 41 7.39 5.26 21.57
C GLN A 41 7.09 3.93 20.87
N LEU A 42 6.32 3.93 19.78
CA LEU A 42 5.89 2.69 19.11
C LEU A 42 6.40 2.64 17.68
N ILE A 43 7.38 1.75 17.47
CA ILE A 43 7.94 1.42 16.16
C ILE A 43 7.58 -0.03 15.86
N ILE A 44 6.93 -0.24 14.72
CA ILE A 44 6.57 -1.57 14.21
C ILE A 44 7.58 -1.96 13.14
N THR A 45 8.04 -3.20 13.19
CA THR A 45 9.00 -3.78 12.24
C THR A 45 8.30 -4.68 11.22
N ASP A 46 8.99 -4.94 10.10
CA ASP A 46 8.54 -5.77 8.97
C ASP A 46 7.83 -7.07 9.39
N ASP A 47 8.35 -7.79 10.40
CA ASP A 47 7.76 -9.05 10.90
C ASP A 47 6.30 -8.95 11.37
N PHE A 48 5.86 -7.76 11.77
CA PHE A 48 4.50 -7.49 12.24
C PHE A 48 3.64 -6.77 11.20
N ILE A 49 4.21 -6.43 10.04
CA ILE A 49 3.55 -5.69 8.97
C ILE A 49 3.20 -6.62 7.83
N VAL A 50 1.91 -6.72 7.54
CA VAL A 50 1.41 -7.37 6.33
C VAL A 50 1.25 -6.30 5.26
N MET A 51 2.01 -6.42 4.17
CA MET A 51 2.01 -5.43 3.09
C MET A 51 0.71 -5.48 2.27
N GLY A 52 0.17 -4.29 1.98
CA GLY A 52 -0.95 -4.10 1.08
C GLY A 52 -0.59 -4.46 -0.35
N LYS A 53 -1.56 -4.97 -1.11
CA LYS A 53 -1.36 -5.46 -2.50
C LYS A 53 -0.85 -4.37 -3.45
N HIS A 54 -1.15 -3.10 -3.15
CA HIS A 54 -0.81 -1.94 -3.96
C HIS A 54 0.44 -1.20 -3.48
N ILE A 55 1.15 -1.77 -2.51
CA ILE A 55 2.37 -1.20 -1.95
C ILE A 55 3.54 -2.07 -2.36
N GLY A 56 4.61 -1.44 -2.83
CA GLY A 56 5.72 -2.12 -3.49
C GLY A 56 5.49 -2.35 -4.98
N LYS A 57 6.19 -3.34 -5.52
CA LYS A 57 6.15 -3.66 -6.95
C LYS A 57 5.03 -4.64 -7.25
N PHE A 58 4.11 -4.22 -8.11
CA PHE A 58 3.03 -5.08 -8.57
C PHE A 58 2.78 -4.89 -10.05
N LYS A 59 2.26 -5.94 -10.68
CA LYS A 59 1.95 -5.97 -12.10
C LYS A 59 0.46 -5.97 -12.32
N LEU A 60 0.00 -5.15 -13.26
CA LEU A 60 -1.39 -5.14 -13.71
C LEU A 60 -1.48 -5.60 -15.17
N GLN A 61 -2.50 -6.40 -15.44
CA GLN A 61 -2.89 -6.87 -16.77
C GLN A 61 -4.26 -6.28 -17.09
N GLY A 62 -4.42 -5.64 -18.27
CA GLY A 62 -5.71 -5.08 -18.65
C GLY A 62 -5.65 -4.08 -19.79
N LYS A 63 -6.77 -3.38 -20.00
CA LYS A 63 -6.86 -2.28 -20.97
C LYS A 63 -6.35 -0.99 -20.34
N ALA A 64 -5.53 -0.23 -21.07
CA ALA A 64 -5.12 1.09 -20.62
C ALA A 64 -5.72 2.16 -21.54
N LYS A 65 -6.25 3.21 -20.93
CA LYS A 65 -6.76 4.39 -21.63
C LYS A 65 -5.89 5.57 -21.26
N PHE A 66 -5.18 6.11 -22.24
CA PHE A 66 -4.30 7.25 -22.06
C PHE A 66 -5.00 8.52 -22.52
N LYS A 67 -4.83 9.60 -21.73
CA LYS A 67 -5.22 10.97 -22.06
C LYS A 67 -4.04 11.87 -21.75
N GLY A 68 -3.72 12.78 -22.65
CA GLY A 68 -2.61 13.71 -22.47
C GLY A 68 -2.22 14.36 -23.79
N SER A 69 -1.18 15.18 -23.74
CA SER A 69 -0.55 15.73 -24.93
C SER A 69 0.80 15.03 -25.08
N ALA A 70 1.13 14.62 -26.30
CA ALA A 70 2.42 14.03 -26.61
C ALA A 70 3.13 14.94 -27.62
N ASP A 71 4.34 15.38 -27.27
CA ASP A 71 5.21 16.03 -28.23
C ASP A 71 5.77 14.97 -29.17
N MET A 72 5.52 15.14 -30.47
CA MET A 72 6.00 14.21 -31.49
C MET A 72 6.96 14.93 -32.42
N THR A 73 8.13 14.33 -32.64
CA THR A 73 9.08 14.83 -33.64
C THR A 73 8.90 14.04 -34.93
N PHE A 74 8.43 14.69 -35.98
CA PHE A 74 8.41 14.11 -37.33
C PHE A 74 9.40 14.86 -38.21
N HIS A 75 10.42 14.16 -38.72
CA HIS A 75 11.44 14.74 -39.62
C HIS A 75 12.09 16.03 -39.11
N GLY A 76 12.36 16.12 -37.80
CA GLY A 76 13.00 17.30 -37.18
C GLY A 76 12.05 18.47 -36.88
N HIS A 77 10.75 18.35 -37.17
CA HIS A 77 9.74 19.29 -36.72
C HIS A 77 9.11 18.82 -35.41
N HIS A 78 9.11 19.70 -34.41
CA HIS A 78 8.49 19.48 -33.11
C HIS A 78 7.08 20.07 -33.16
N ASP A 79 6.06 19.22 -33.03
CA ASP A 79 4.68 19.65 -32.97
C ASP A 79 3.97 18.94 -31.80
N THR A 80 3.04 19.64 -31.15
CA THR A 80 2.34 19.15 -29.97
C THR A 80 0.98 18.62 -30.41
N ALA A 81 0.77 17.31 -30.29
CA ALA A 81 -0.51 16.69 -30.59
C ALA A 81 -1.33 16.49 -29.31
N ASP A 82 -2.52 17.08 -29.26
CA ASP A 82 -3.49 16.83 -28.19
C ASP A 82 -4.22 15.51 -28.42
N ILE A 83 -3.99 14.54 -27.54
CA ILE A 83 -4.59 13.21 -27.64
C ILE A 83 -5.85 13.17 -26.75
N LYS A 84 -7.03 13.26 -27.38
CA LYS A 84 -8.33 13.18 -26.67
C LYS A 84 -8.54 11.84 -25.96
N SER A 85 -8.15 10.73 -26.60
CA SER A 85 -8.05 9.41 -25.96
C SER A 85 -7.39 8.41 -26.91
N ILE A 86 -6.43 7.65 -26.39
CA ILE A 86 -5.99 6.40 -27.02
C ILE A 86 -6.42 5.24 -26.12
N GLU A 87 -7.13 4.26 -26.70
CA GLU A 87 -7.46 3.01 -26.04
C GLU A 87 -6.54 1.92 -26.58
N LEU A 88 -5.64 1.43 -25.72
CA LEU A 88 -4.77 0.29 -26.04
C LEU A 88 -5.37 -0.96 -25.39
N ASN A 89 -5.78 -1.90 -26.24
CA ASN A 89 -6.27 -3.19 -25.80
C ASN A 89 -5.10 -4.17 -25.72
N PHE A 90 -4.63 -4.42 -24.52
CA PHE A 90 -3.54 -5.35 -24.30
C PHE A 90 -4.09 -6.75 -23.99
N PRO A 91 -3.73 -7.79 -24.78
CA PRO A 91 -4.03 -9.17 -24.41
C PRO A 91 -3.36 -9.48 -23.06
N LYS A 92 -4.10 -10.09 -22.13
CA LYS A 92 -3.65 -10.36 -20.76
C LYS A 92 -2.32 -11.13 -20.68
N ASP A 93 -2.00 -11.88 -21.74
CA ASP A 93 -0.90 -12.84 -21.75
C ASP A 93 0.40 -12.26 -22.36
N LYS A 94 0.37 -11.02 -22.86
CA LYS A 94 1.49 -10.44 -23.64
C LYS A 94 1.99 -9.09 -23.16
N PHE A 95 1.30 -8.45 -22.24
CA PHE A 95 1.66 -7.10 -21.79
C PHE A 95 1.28 -6.93 -20.32
N GLU A 96 2.28 -6.59 -19.52
CA GLU A 96 2.15 -6.29 -18.11
C GLU A 96 2.69 -4.88 -17.88
N ILE A 97 1.94 -4.06 -17.14
CA ILE A 97 2.46 -2.79 -16.63
C ILE A 97 2.93 -3.06 -15.21
N GLU A 98 4.22 -2.85 -14.98
CA GLU A 98 4.81 -2.87 -13.64
C GLU A 98 4.67 -1.47 -13.02
N PHE A 99 4.08 -1.43 -11.83
CA PHE A 99 4.01 -0.25 -10.99
C PHE A 99 4.99 -0.44 -9.84
N ASP A 100 5.88 0.53 -9.65
CA ASP A 100 6.75 0.60 -8.48
C ASP A 100 6.18 1.64 -7.50
N ASN A 101 5.45 1.15 -6.50
CA ASN A 101 4.92 1.96 -5.42
C ASN A 101 5.60 1.60 -4.09
N SER A 102 6.92 1.39 -4.14
CA SER A 102 7.73 1.10 -2.96
C SER A 102 7.70 2.27 -1.97
N LEU A 103 7.73 1.95 -0.67
CA LEU A 103 7.75 2.95 0.39
C LEU A 103 9.14 3.58 0.52
N GLU A 104 9.16 4.87 0.82
CA GLU A 104 10.36 5.63 1.11
C GLU A 104 10.35 6.12 2.55
N LYS A 105 11.52 6.59 3.02
CA LYS A 105 11.60 7.22 4.33
C LYS A 105 10.75 8.48 4.34
N ASP A 106 10.10 8.73 5.48
CA ASP A 106 9.21 9.86 5.75
C ASP A 106 7.83 9.78 5.06
N ASP A 107 7.54 8.68 4.34
CA ASP A 107 6.21 8.39 3.83
C ASP A 107 5.20 8.24 4.98
N LYS A 108 4.08 8.96 4.89
CA LYS A 108 2.95 8.80 5.80
C LYS A 108 2.10 7.63 5.32
N VAL A 109 1.74 6.73 6.24
CA VAL A 109 1.02 5.50 5.89
C VAL A 109 -0.19 5.30 6.81
N THR A 110 -1.21 4.67 6.24
CA THR A 110 -2.39 4.20 6.96
C THR A 110 -2.26 2.69 7.15
N LEU A 111 -2.46 2.22 8.37
CA LEU A 111 -2.45 0.80 8.70
C LEU A 111 -3.73 0.41 9.41
N ILE A 112 -4.14 -0.83 9.21
CA ILE A 112 -5.21 -1.47 9.98
C ILE A 112 -4.54 -2.35 11.00
N ARG A 113 -4.72 -2.03 12.29
CA ARG A 113 -4.26 -2.90 13.37
C ARG A 113 -5.19 -4.11 13.44
N MET A 114 -4.62 -5.29 13.61
CA MET A 114 -5.32 -6.58 13.61
C MET A 114 -4.82 -7.46 14.76
N ASP A 115 -5.52 -8.57 15.00
CA ASP A 115 -5.16 -9.60 15.98
C ASP A 115 -4.85 -9.02 17.39
N GLY A 116 -5.68 -8.09 17.85
CA GLY A 116 -5.52 -7.45 19.15
C GLY A 116 -4.25 -6.60 19.29
N GLY A 117 -3.69 -6.11 18.18
CA GLY A 117 -2.54 -5.21 18.16
C GLY A 117 -1.19 -5.85 17.88
N GLN A 118 -1.18 -7.14 17.55
CA GLN A 118 0.04 -7.88 17.23
C GLN A 118 0.46 -7.73 15.76
N GLN A 119 -0.51 -7.56 14.85
CA GLN A 119 -0.25 -7.42 13.42
C GLN A 119 -0.85 -6.14 12.85
N TYR A 120 -0.23 -5.62 11.80
CA TYR A 120 -0.64 -4.39 11.14
C TYR A 120 -0.69 -4.62 9.64
N TYR A 121 -1.85 -4.41 9.03
CA TYR A 121 -1.98 -4.40 7.57
C TYR A 121 -1.68 -3.00 7.06
N LEU A 122 -0.59 -2.84 6.29
CA LEU A 122 -0.28 -1.57 5.66
C LEU A 122 -1.21 -1.38 4.47
N PHE A 123 -2.18 -0.49 4.62
CA PHE A 123 -3.26 -0.32 3.66
C PHE A 123 -2.80 0.53 2.48
N GLU A 124 -2.33 1.75 2.77
CA GLU A 124 -1.96 2.72 1.74
C GLU A 124 -0.97 3.78 2.26
N ARG A 125 -0.31 4.47 1.33
CA ARG A 125 0.41 5.71 1.60
C ARG A 125 -0.58 6.88 1.55
N VAL A 126 -0.49 7.77 2.52
CA VAL A 126 -1.26 9.02 2.54
C VAL A 126 -0.60 10.01 1.58
N ASP A 127 -1.34 10.48 0.58
CA ASP A 127 -0.84 11.47 -0.37
C ASP A 127 -0.80 12.88 0.25
N LYS A 128 -0.18 13.84 -0.44
CA LYS A 128 0.00 15.23 0.00
C LYS A 128 -1.31 15.94 0.37
N ASP A 129 -2.41 15.50 -0.23
CA ASP A 129 -3.75 16.07 0.00
C ASP A 129 -4.44 15.50 1.24
N GLY A 130 -3.79 14.59 1.97
CA GLY A 130 -4.30 14.01 3.23
C GLY A 130 -5.30 12.88 3.05
N TYR A 131 -5.58 12.49 1.81
CA TYR A 131 -6.41 11.35 1.46
C TYR A 131 -5.57 10.33 0.68
N GLY A 132 -5.70 9.05 0.99
CA GLY A 132 -5.15 7.98 0.17
C GLY A 132 -6.12 7.64 -0.96
N PHE A 133 -5.63 7.71 -2.21
CA PHE A 133 -6.26 7.19 -3.42
C PHE A 133 -5.19 6.80 -4.43
#